data_AF-A0A2V8CS42-F1
#
_entry.id   AF-A0A2V8CS42-F1
#
_cell.length_a   1.000
_cell.length_b   1.000
_cell.length_c   1.000
_cell.angle_alpha   90.00
_cell.angle_beta   90.00
_cell.angle_gamma   90.00
#
_symmetry.space_group_name_H-M   'P 1'
#
loop_
_entity.id
_entity.type
_entity.pdbx_description
1 polymer ?
#
loop_
_entity_poly.entity_id
_entity_poly.type
_entity_poly.pdbx_seq_one_letter_code
_entity_poly.pdbx_strand_id
1 'polypeptide(L)' 'MAVALASIFAAGRSVAQAPAPAQSNAGFAPIASLVEAAIARHELPGAVVLIGRGDAIAFSAVMVAPLIG' A
#
# COMPACT_ATOMS: atom_id res chain seq x y z
N MET A 1 15.18 -27.09 -45.26
CA MET A 1 14.84 -25.83 -44.59
C MET A 1 13.33 -25.82 -44.32
N ALA A 2 12.92 -26.11 -43.09
CA ALA A 2 11.54 -25.93 -42.63
C ALA A 2 11.56 -25.88 -41.09
N VAL A 3 11.60 -24.67 -40.55
CA VAL A 3 11.43 -24.43 -39.10
C VAL A 3 9.93 -24.41 -38.83
N ALA A 4 9.40 -25.43 -38.17
CA ALA A 4 8.03 -25.43 -37.69
C ALA A 4 7.94 -24.51 -36.46
N LEU A 5 7.41 -23.31 -36.66
CA LEU A 5 7.02 -22.39 -35.59
C LEU A 5 5.85 -23.00 -34.82
N ALA A 6 6.15 -23.70 -33.73
CA ALA A 6 5.15 -24.19 -32.79
C ALA A 6 4.60 -22.98 -32.01
N SER A 7 3.39 -22.56 -32.40
CA SER A 7 2.62 -21.52 -31.76
C SER A 7 2.37 -21.89 -30.30
N ILE A 8 3.08 -21.25 -29.38
CA ILE A 8 2.78 -21.34 -27.94
C ILE A 8 1.44 -20.61 -27.74
N PHE A 9 0.35 -21.36 -27.83
CA PHE A 9 -0.93 -20.98 -27.24
C PHE A 9 -0.75 -21.07 -25.72
N ALA A 10 -0.12 -20.04 -25.14
CA ALA A 10 -0.21 -19.78 -23.72
C ALA A 10 -1.67 -19.43 -23.46
N ALA A 11 -2.47 -20.46 -23.15
CA ALA A 11 -3.82 -20.30 -22.66
C ALA A 11 -3.75 -19.38 -21.44
N GLY A 12 -4.00 -18.10 -21.67
CA GLY A 12 -4.12 -17.08 -20.65
C GLY A 12 -5.25 -17.49 -19.73
N ARG A 13 -4.89 -18.16 -18.63
CA ARG A 13 -5.78 -18.34 -17.49
C ARG A 13 -5.87 -16.95 -16.87
N SER A 14 -6.75 -16.12 -17.43
CA SER A 14 -7.18 -14.91 -16.76
C SER A 14 -7.93 -15.38 -15.52
N VAL A 15 -7.17 -15.64 -14.45
CA VAL A 15 -7.73 -15.83 -13.13
C VAL A 15 -8.33 -14.48 -12.79
N ALA A 16 -9.66 -14.38 -12.90
CA ALA A 16 -10.38 -13.28 -12.28
C ALA A 16 -9.92 -13.26 -10.83
N GLN A 17 -9.12 -12.26 -10.49
CA GLN A 17 -8.54 -12.12 -9.16
C GLN A 17 -9.74 -11.91 -8.24
N ALA A 18 -10.15 -12.96 -7.54
CA ALA A 18 -11.25 -12.87 -6.58
C ALA A 18 -10.92 -11.70 -5.63
N PRO A 19 -11.88 -10.80 -5.34
CA PRO A 19 -11.63 -9.67 -4.44
C PRO A 19 -10.94 -10.19 -3.18
N ALA A 20 -9.70 -9.78 -2.97
CA ALA A 20 -8.95 -10.25 -1.81
C ALA A 20 -9.73 -9.83 -0.56
N PRO A 21 -9.88 -10.71 0.44
CA PRO A 21 -10.64 -10.41 1.64
C PRO A 21 -10.15 -9.10 2.24
N ALA A 22 -11.06 -8.25 2.71
CA ALA A 22 -10.75 -6.96 3.32
C ALA A 22 -9.70 -7.19 4.43
N GLN A 23 -8.45 -6.84 4.14
CA GLN A 23 -7.36 -7.01 5.09
C GLN A 23 -7.63 -6.03 6.23
N SER A 24 -7.71 -6.54 7.46
CA SER A 24 -7.97 -5.69 8.62
C SER A 24 -6.88 -4.63 8.76
N ASN A 25 -7.30 -3.36 8.81
CA ASN A 25 -6.44 -2.19 9.01
C ASN A 25 -5.69 -2.20 10.35
N ALA A 26 -5.99 -3.15 11.24
CA ALA A 26 -5.33 -3.32 12.54
C ALA A 26 -3.80 -3.50 12.41
N GLY A 27 -3.30 -4.08 11.31
CA GLY A 27 -1.86 -4.23 11.08
C GLY A 27 -1.11 -2.91 10.84
N PHE A 28 -1.83 -1.83 10.51
CA PHE A 28 -1.25 -0.50 10.25
C PHE A 28 -1.30 0.42 11.48
N ALA A 29 -1.96 -0.01 12.56
CA ALA A 29 -2.03 0.73 13.82
C ALA A 29 -0.66 1.19 14.36
N PRO A 30 0.44 0.42 14.26
CA PRO A 30 1.75 0.86 14.75
C PRO A 30 2.36 2.05 14.00
N ILE A 31 1.93 2.32 12.76
CA ILE A 31 2.49 3.42 11.94
C ILE A 31 2.23 4.77 12.60
N ALA A 32 1.06 4.92 13.21
CA ALA A 32 0.69 6.12 13.95
C ALA A 32 1.70 6.44 15.07
N SER A 33 2.03 5.46 15.92
CA SER A 33 3.01 5.66 17.00
C SER A 33 4.42 5.94 16.50
N LEU A 34 4.83 5.33 15.38
CA LEU A 34 6.16 5.58 14.81
C LEU A 34 6.29 7.00 14.27
N VAL A 35 5.26 7.48 13.57
CA VAL A 35 5.21 8.84 13.03
C VAL A 35 5.14 9.86 14.17
N GLU A 36 4.31 9.61 15.19
CA GLU A 36 4.20 10.47 16.37
C GLU A 36 5.55 10.58 17.11
N ALA A 37 6.27 9.46 17.29
CA ALA A 37 7.59 9.48 17.89
C ALA A 37 8.61 10.26 17.06
N ALA A 38 8.57 10.18 15.74
CA ALA A 38 9.43 10.95 14.84
C ALA A 38 9.11 12.46 14.88
N ILE A 39 7.83 12.81 15.00
CA ILE A 39 7.37 14.20 15.20
C ILE A 39 7.86 14.73 16.55
N ALA A 40 7.68 13.95 17.62
CA ALA A 40 8.12 14.30 18.97
C ALA A 40 9.65 14.46 19.08
N ARG A 41 10.42 13.70 18.30
CA ARG A 41 11.89 13.81 18.21
C ARG A 41 12.35 14.94 17.29
N HIS A 42 11.43 15.74 16.76
CA HIS A 42 11.68 16.80 15.78
C HIS A 42 12.40 16.33 14.50
N GLU A 43 12.35 15.03 14.20
CA GLU A 43 12.89 14.47 12.95
C GLU A 43 11.97 14.76 11.77
N LEU A 44 10.67 14.94 12.04
CA LEU A 44 9.66 15.27 11.05
C LEU A 44 8.76 16.41 11.56
N PRO A 45 8.48 17.45 10.76
CA PRO A 45 7.45 18.45 11.11
C PRO A 45 6.03 17.89 10.97
N GLY A 46 5.87 16.76 10.26
CA GLY A 46 4.61 16.07 10.02
C GLY A 46 4.77 14.95 8.99
N ALA A 47 3.75 14.13 8.82
CA ALA A 47 3.69 13.08 7.81
C ALA A 47 2.26 12.82 7.30
N VAL A 48 2.18 12.38 6.05
CA VAL A 48 0.96 11.86 5.42
C VAL A 48 1.23 10.41 5.04
N VAL A 49 0.40 9.49 5.52
CA VAL A 49 0.52 8.05 5.26
C VAL A 49 -0.71 7.60 4.49
N LEU A 50 -0.49 7.10 3.28
CA LEU A 50 -1.52 6.49 2.43
C LEU A 50 -1.13 5.05 2.12
N ILE A 51 -2.03 4.12 2.38
CA ILE A 51 -1.83 2.70 2.09
C ILE A 51 -2.96 2.25 1.17
N GLY A 52 -2.61 1.92 -0.07
CA GLY A 52 -3.54 1.44 -1.08
C GLY A 52 -3.49 -0.08 -1.25
N ARG A 53 -4.60 -0.66 -1.75
CA ARG A 53 -4.67 -2.02 -2.26
C ARG A 53 -5.51 -2.04 -3.53
N GLY A 54 -4.88 -2.41 -4.65
CA GLY A 54 -5.50 -2.25 -5.96
C GLY A 54 -5.81 -0.77 -6.20
N ASP A 55 -7.07 -0.47 -6.51
CA ASP A 55 -7.55 0.89 -6.80
C ASP A 55 -8.13 1.63 -5.59
N ALA A 56 -8.06 1.05 -4.38
CA ALA A 56 -8.65 1.61 -3.16
C ALA A 56 -7.60 2.00 -2.13
N ILE A 57 -7.82 3.12 -1.44
CA ILE A 57 -7.06 3.49 -0.24
C ILE A 57 -7.65 2.73 0.94
N ALA A 58 -6.85 1.85 1.56
CA ALA A 58 -7.25 1.07 2.72
C ALA A 58 -6.99 1.80 4.04
N PHE A 59 -5.96 2.65 4.11
CA PHE A 59 -5.61 3.44 5.29
C PHE A 59 -5.09 4.81 4.90
N SER A 60 -5.51 5.84 5.63
CA SER A 60 -5.06 7.22 5.47
C SER A 60 -4.86 7.86 6.85
N ALA A 61 -3.71 8.48 7.07
CA ALA A 61 -3.43 9.24 8.29
C ALA A 61 -2.64 10.51 7.94
N VAL A 62 -2.94 11.59 8.65
CA VAL A 62 -2.21 12.86 8.56
C VAL A 62 -1.83 13.26 9.98
N MET A 63 -0.56 13.55 10.20
CA MET A 63 -0.01 13.97 11.49
C MET A 63 0.87 15.19 11.29
N VAL A 64 0.67 16.23 12.08
CA VAL A 64 1.40 17.49 11.99
C VAL A 64 1.83 17.87 13.39
N ALA A 65 3.06 18.35 13.54
CA ALA A 65 3.53 18.90 14.81
C ALA A 65 2.60 20.06 15.24
N PRO A 66 2.20 20.11 16.52
CA PRO A 66 1.46 21.26 17.02
C PRO A 66 2.33 22.51 16.90
N LEU A 67 1.77 23.56 16.29
CA LEU A 67 2.37 24.88 16.25
C LEU A 67 2.31 25.44 17.67
N ILE A 68 3.34 25.21 18.48
CA ILE A 68 3.46 25.91 19.76
C ILE A 68 3.84 27.36 19.40
N GLY A 69 2.87 28.27 19.57
CA GLY A 69 3.03 29.71 19.59
C GLY A 69 2.53 30.25 20.91
#